data_AF-A0A522NFK8-F1
#
_entry.id   AF-A0A522NFK8-F1
#
_cell.length_a   1.000
_cell.length_b   1.000
_cell.length_c   1.000
_cell.angle_alpha   90.00
_cell.angle_beta   90.00
_cell.angle_gamma   90.00
#
_symmetry.space_group_name_H-M   'P 1'
#
loop_
_entity.id
_entity.type
_entity.pdbx_description
1 polymer ?
#
loop_
_entity_poly.entity_id
_entity_poly.type
_entity_poly.pdbx_seq_one_letter_code
_entity_poly.pdbx_strand_id
1 'polypeptide(L)'
;MTQVAVGVAFVLMAGALGAVFLTVALEARTQAWEVVYQQGGQVRRWWFIGLLIFAVVVFILSMTWLPYQFVRNAELGPATTTVQVTAHQFAFDLSSKSLPVGQTIEFDVGSTDVNHGFAIYGPDGRIVGQTQAMPGFTNKLVMKFTTPGTYTLHCDELCGAGHPFMTGSFTVGSSAGSGSSTACGGGGCGPGACGGGGCGPAACGGGSCA
;
A
#
# COMPACT_ATOMS: atom_id res chain seq x y z
N MET A 1 15.30 26.64 27.34
CA MET A 1 14.55 27.89 27.14
C MET A 1 13.49 27.98 28.23
N THR A 2 13.46 29.06 29.01
CA THR A 2 12.55 29.22 30.16
C THR A 2 11.15 29.62 29.68
N GLN A 3 10.09 29.18 30.37
CA GLN A 3 8.69 29.51 30.04
C GLN A 3 8.45 31.03 29.91
N VAL A 4 9.22 31.83 30.67
CA VAL A 4 9.21 33.30 30.61
C VAL A 4 9.63 33.82 29.23
N ALA A 5 10.66 33.24 28.61
CA ALA A 5 11.12 33.66 27.27
C ALA A 5 10.07 33.39 26.18
N VAL A 6 9.36 32.25 26.28
CA VAL A 6 8.24 31.92 25.38
C VAL A 6 7.08 32.89 25.59
N GLY A 7 6.76 33.23 26.84
CA GLY A 7 5.71 34.22 27.17
C GLY A 7 6.02 35.61 26.62
N VAL A 8 7.27 36.09 26.78
CA VAL A 8 7.70 37.38 26.23
C VAL A 8 7.61 37.38 24.70
N ALA A 9 8.07 36.32 24.02
CA ALA A 9 7.97 36.21 22.57
C ALA A 9 6.52 36.26 22.08
N PHE A 10 5.60 35.59 22.79
CA PHE A 10 4.18 35.57 22.43
C PHE A 10 3.54 36.97 22.57
N VAL A 11 3.83 37.68 23.66
CA VAL A 11 3.32 39.06 23.87
C VAL A 11 3.84 40.01 22.81
N LEU A 12 5.12 39.91 22.43
CA LEU A 12 5.71 40.73 21.37
C LEU A 12 5.05 40.45 20.01
N MET A 13 4.84 39.17 19.67
CA MET A 13 4.18 38.78 18.43
C MET A 13 2.72 39.24 18.39
N ALA A 14 1.98 39.09 19.50
CA ALA A 14 0.61 39.58 19.61
C ALA A 14 0.53 41.10 19.51
N GLY A 15 1.45 41.83 20.15
CA GLY A 15 1.55 43.28 20.06
C GLY A 15 1.86 43.77 18.63
N ALA A 16 2.79 43.10 17.95
CA ALA A 16 3.11 43.40 16.55
C ALA A 16 1.91 43.16 15.62
N LEU A 17 1.21 42.03 15.79
CA LEU A 17 -0.01 41.72 15.04
C LEU A 17 -1.10 42.78 15.31
N GLY A 18 -1.30 43.14 16.57
CA GLY A 18 -2.25 44.18 16.98
C GLY A 18 -1.94 45.55 16.39
N ALA A 19 -0.66 45.93 16.31
CA ALA A 19 -0.24 47.18 15.67
C ALA A 19 -0.59 47.20 14.17
N VAL A 20 -0.38 46.08 13.46
CA VAL A 20 -0.78 45.94 12.04
C VAL A 20 -2.30 46.06 11.87
N PHE A 21 -3.09 45.43 12.73
CA PHE A 21 -4.55 45.58 12.66
C PHE A 21 -5.01 47.00 12.99
N LEU A 22 -4.33 47.69 13.91
CA LEU A 22 -4.63 49.07 14.23
C LEU A 22 -4.32 50.00 13.04
N THR A 23 -3.17 49.83 12.36
CA THR A 23 -2.86 50.64 11.16
C THR A 23 -3.89 50.42 10.07
N VAL A 24 -4.26 49.16 9.80
CA VAL A 24 -5.33 48.83 8.83
C VAL A 24 -6.67 49.46 9.22
N ALA A 25 -7.04 49.43 10.50
CA ALA A 25 -8.30 50.01 10.99
C ALA A 25 -8.34 51.54 10.89
N LEU A 26 -7.19 52.21 10.99
CA LEU A 26 -7.06 53.66 10.81
C LEU A 26 -7.10 54.03 9.32
N GLU A 27 -6.39 53.30 8.46
CA GLU A 27 -6.35 53.54 7.01
C GLU A 27 -7.66 53.18 6.30
N ALA A 28 -8.39 52.16 6.77
CA ALA A 28 -9.69 51.80 6.22
C ALA A 28 -10.74 52.92 6.36
N ARG A 29 -10.52 53.92 7.23
CA ARG A 29 -11.43 55.07 7.40
C ARG A 29 -11.23 56.15 6.34
N THR A 30 -10.09 56.19 5.67
CA THR A 30 -9.73 57.29 4.75
C THR A 30 -9.82 56.88 3.28
N GLN A 31 -9.76 55.58 2.99
CA GLN A 31 -9.76 55.07 1.62
C GLN A 31 -11.18 54.80 1.11
N ALA A 32 -11.46 55.20 -0.13
CA ALA A 32 -12.71 54.87 -0.80
C ALA A 32 -12.76 53.37 -1.13
N TRP A 33 -13.84 52.70 -0.70
CA TRP A 33 -14.07 51.26 -0.89
C TRP A 33 -13.81 50.79 -2.33
N GLU A 34 -14.29 51.54 -3.33
CA GLU A 34 -14.19 51.17 -4.74
C GLU A 34 -12.73 50.99 -5.23
N VAL A 35 -11.81 51.85 -4.77
CA VAL A 35 -10.39 51.81 -5.18
C VAL A 35 -9.69 50.60 -4.57
N VAL A 36 -9.94 50.34 -3.29
CA VAL A 36 -9.34 49.23 -2.54
C VAL A 36 -9.92 47.88 -3.00
N TYR A 37 -11.22 47.82 -3.28
CA TYR A 37 -11.90 46.61 -3.72
C TYR A 37 -11.40 46.13 -5.09
N GLN A 38 -11.21 47.04 -6.05
CA GLN A 38 -10.71 46.69 -7.40
C GLN A 38 -9.26 46.19 -7.34
N GLN A 39 -8.37 46.87 -6.61
CA GLN A 39 -6.97 46.46 -6.46
C GLN A 39 -6.84 45.15 -5.66
N GLY A 40 -7.56 45.05 -4.53
CA GLY A 40 -7.60 43.85 -3.70
C GLY A 40 -8.19 42.65 -4.43
N GLY A 41 -9.21 42.86 -5.28
CA GLY A 41 -9.83 41.84 -6.11
C GLY A 41 -8.85 41.23 -7.12
N GLN A 42 -8.00 42.03 -7.76
CA GLN A 42 -6.99 41.53 -8.70
C GLN A 42 -5.91 40.72 -7.99
N VAL A 43 -5.37 41.22 -6.87
CA VAL A 43 -4.37 40.48 -6.07
C VAL A 43 -4.97 39.17 -5.55
N ARG A 44 -6.20 39.21 -5.04
CA ARG A 44 -6.92 38.02 -4.56
C ARG A 44 -7.15 37.02 -5.68
N ARG A 45 -7.53 37.47 -6.88
CA ARG A 45 -7.73 36.61 -8.06
C ARG A 45 -6.45 35.90 -8.44
N TRP A 46 -5.33 36.62 -8.56
CA TRP A 46 -4.04 36.00 -8.93
C TRP A 46 -3.49 35.08 -7.85
N TRP A 47 -3.66 35.47 -6.57
CA TRP A 47 -3.28 34.60 -5.46
C TRP A 47 -4.13 33.33 -5.39
N PHE A 48 -5.45 33.44 -5.59
CA PHE A 48 -6.34 32.29 -5.69
C PHE A 48 -5.98 31.38 -6.86
N ILE A 49 -5.69 31.94 -8.05
CA ILE A 49 -5.23 31.17 -9.21
C ILE A 49 -3.91 30.48 -8.90
N GLY A 50 -2.95 31.17 -8.29
CA GLY A 50 -1.66 30.61 -7.92
C GLY A 50 -1.80 29.45 -6.92
N LEU A 51 -2.63 29.62 -5.88
CA LEU A 51 -2.94 28.55 -4.93
C LEU A 51 -3.67 27.38 -5.58
N LEU A 52 -4.60 27.65 -6.49
CA LEU A 52 -5.34 26.60 -7.19
C LEU A 52 -4.41 25.79 -8.08
N ILE A 53 -3.50 26.44 -8.82
CA ILE A 53 -2.47 25.76 -9.59
C ILE A 53 -1.55 24.96 -8.68
N PHE A 54 -1.08 25.55 -7.58
CA PHE A 54 -0.25 24.85 -6.61
C PHE A 54 -0.94 23.61 -6.04
N ALA A 55 -2.21 23.73 -5.63
CA ALA A 55 -3.00 22.62 -5.11
C ALA A 55 -3.19 21.52 -6.17
N VAL A 56 -3.47 21.88 -7.43
CA VAL A 56 -3.59 20.92 -8.55
C VAL A 56 -2.25 20.23 -8.82
N VAL A 57 -1.14 20.96 -8.84
CA VAL A 57 0.20 20.37 -9.04
C VAL A 57 0.54 19.41 -7.90
N VAL A 58 0.34 19.82 -6.65
CA VAL A 58 0.56 18.95 -5.49
C VAL A 58 -0.34 17.72 -5.55
N PHE A 59 -1.61 17.88 -5.92
CA PHE A 59 -2.54 16.76 -6.09
C PHE A 59 -2.06 15.76 -7.16
N ILE A 60 -1.69 16.23 -8.35
CA ILE A 60 -1.20 15.39 -9.45
C ILE A 60 0.10 14.67 -9.03
N LEU A 61 1.04 15.38 -8.41
CA LEU A 61 2.29 14.78 -7.92
C LEU A 61 2.04 13.79 -6.78
N SER A 62 1.06 14.02 -5.91
CA SER A 62 0.70 13.07 -4.85
C SER A 62 0.10 11.78 -5.41
N MET A 63 -0.61 11.86 -6.53
CA MET A 63 -1.27 10.72 -7.16
C MET A 63 -0.28 9.67 -7.67
N THR A 64 0.97 10.05 -7.97
CA THR A 64 2.03 9.11 -8.36
C THR A 64 2.62 8.33 -7.19
N TRP A 65 2.41 8.80 -5.95
CA TRP A 65 2.87 8.12 -4.73
C TRP A 65 1.80 7.23 -4.09
N LEU A 66 0.55 7.33 -4.54
CA LEU A 66 -0.54 6.52 -4.01
C LEU A 66 -0.52 5.12 -4.62
N PRO A 67 -0.84 4.06 -3.84
CA PRO A 67 -0.79 2.67 -4.28
C PRO A 67 -1.98 2.29 -5.18
N TYR A 68 -2.36 3.16 -6.12
CA TYR A 68 -3.39 2.82 -7.11
C TYR A 68 -2.90 1.70 -8.02
N GLN A 69 -3.81 0.80 -8.38
CA GLN A 69 -3.50 -0.40 -9.16
C GLN A 69 -2.74 -0.09 -10.46
N PHE A 70 -3.15 0.93 -11.21
CA PHE A 70 -2.51 1.29 -12.48
C PHE A 70 -1.07 1.80 -12.29
N VAL A 71 -0.78 2.52 -11.19
CA VAL A 71 0.58 2.97 -10.86
C VAL A 71 1.42 1.79 -10.37
N ARG A 72 0.87 0.97 -9.47
CA ARG A 72 1.51 -0.23 -8.93
C ARG A 72 1.90 -1.22 -10.02
N ASN A 73 1.02 -1.47 -10.98
CA ASN A 73 1.28 -2.40 -12.08
C ASN A 73 2.35 -1.87 -13.05
N ALA A 74 2.42 -0.55 -13.24
CA ALA A 74 3.48 0.07 -14.03
C ALA A 74 4.84 -0.02 -13.32
N GLU A 75 4.87 0.05 -11.99
CA GLU A 75 6.09 -0.06 -11.17
C GLU A 75 6.58 -1.51 -11.04
N LEU A 76 5.68 -2.46 -10.73
CA LEU A 76 6.02 -3.84 -10.40
C LEU A 76 6.02 -4.79 -11.60
N GLY A 77 5.48 -4.36 -12.75
CA GLY A 77 5.25 -5.21 -13.91
C GLY A 77 4.03 -6.13 -13.78
N PRO A 78 3.75 -6.97 -14.79
CA PRO A 78 2.61 -7.89 -14.77
C PRO A 78 2.73 -8.91 -13.63
N ALA A 79 1.60 -9.22 -12.99
CA ALA A 79 1.55 -10.25 -11.94
C ALA A 79 1.94 -11.61 -12.51
N THR A 80 2.85 -12.31 -11.83
CA THR A 80 3.31 -13.65 -12.22
C THR A 80 2.45 -14.74 -11.58
N THR A 81 1.80 -14.43 -10.46
CA THR A 81 0.92 -15.34 -9.73
C THR A 81 -0.31 -14.58 -9.23
N THR A 82 -1.49 -15.17 -9.43
CA THR A 82 -2.75 -14.63 -8.93
C THR A 82 -3.29 -15.54 -7.83
N VAL A 83 -3.69 -14.96 -6.70
CA VAL A 83 -4.25 -15.66 -5.54
C VAL A 83 -5.69 -15.17 -5.35
N GLN A 84 -6.64 -16.10 -5.39
CA GLN A 84 -8.03 -15.80 -5.08
C GLN A 84 -8.20 -15.79 -3.56
N VAL A 85 -8.79 -14.73 -3.03
CA VAL A 85 -9.05 -14.54 -1.60
C VAL A 85 -10.53 -14.31 -1.39
N THR A 86 -11.16 -15.22 -0.68
CA THR A 86 -12.57 -15.12 -0.30
C THR A 86 -12.67 -14.94 1.21
N ALA A 87 -13.15 -13.77 1.64
CA ALA A 87 -13.45 -13.50 3.03
C ALA A 87 -14.89 -13.93 3.37
N HIS A 88 -15.06 -14.48 4.56
CA HIS A 88 -16.36 -14.76 5.18
C HIS A 88 -16.21 -14.74 6.71
N GLN A 89 -17.28 -14.59 7.46
CA GLN A 89 -17.25 -14.63 8.92
C GLN A 89 -16.83 -16.04 9.38
N PHE A 90 -15.69 -16.27 10.05
CA PHE A 90 -14.60 -15.35 10.43
C PHE A 90 -13.25 -15.90 9.95
N ALA A 91 -13.11 -16.15 8.65
CA ALA A 91 -11.94 -16.75 8.03
C ALA A 91 -11.63 -16.17 6.63
N PHE A 92 -10.37 -16.32 6.23
CA PHE A 92 -9.91 -16.02 4.88
C PHE A 92 -9.56 -17.32 4.14
N ASP A 93 -10.24 -17.58 3.03
CA ASP A 93 -9.90 -18.67 2.13
C ASP A 93 -8.99 -18.18 1.01
N LEU A 94 -7.80 -18.77 0.91
CA LEU A 94 -6.81 -18.45 -0.11
C LEU A 94 -6.65 -19.64 -1.05
N SER A 95 -6.62 -19.39 -2.36
CA SER A 95 -6.34 -20.45 -3.35
C SER A 95 -4.92 -21.03 -3.23
N SER A 96 -3.97 -20.26 -2.70
CA SER A 96 -2.63 -20.72 -2.34
C SER A 96 -2.14 -20.05 -1.07
N LYS A 97 -1.54 -20.83 -0.17
CA LYS A 97 -0.90 -20.35 1.07
C LYS A 97 0.63 -20.37 0.99
N SER A 98 1.22 -20.77 -0.13
CA SER A 98 2.68 -20.77 -0.34
C SER A 98 2.99 -19.98 -1.60
N LEU A 99 3.63 -18.82 -1.42
CA LEU A 99 3.89 -17.85 -2.48
C LEU A 99 5.39 -17.68 -2.75
N PRO A 100 5.78 -17.42 -4.01
CA PRO A 100 7.18 -17.20 -4.36
C PRO A 100 7.68 -15.85 -3.85
N VAL A 101 8.88 -15.85 -3.26
CA VAL A 101 9.64 -14.63 -2.94
C VAL A 101 10.15 -13.96 -4.21
N GLY A 102 10.13 -12.62 -4.24
CA GLY A 102 10.68 -11.81 -5.32
C GLY A 102 9.81 -11.70 -6.57
N GLN A 103 8.63 -12.33 -6.61
CA GLN A 103 7.68 -12.22 -7.71
C GLN A 103 6.54 -11.25 -7.38
N THR A 104 5.94 -10.68 -8.42
CA THR A 104 4.75 -9.83 -8.30
C THR A 104 3.51 -10.71 -8.20
N ILE A 105 2.79 -10.59 -7.09
CA ILE A 105 1.58 -11.35 -6.75
C ILE A 105 0.38 -10.43 -6.82
N GLU A 106 -0.69 -10.87 -7.48
CA GLU A 106 -2.00 -10.23 -7.46
C GLU A 106 -2.94 -11.02 -6.54
N PHE A 107 -3.50 -10.36 -5.54
CA PHE A 107 -4.58 -10.91 -4.73
C PHE A 107 -5.92 -10.38 -5.27
N ASP A 108 -6.78 -11.29 -5.69
CA ASP A 108 -8.16 -11.03 -6.06
C ASP A 108 -9.02 -11.23 -4.81
N VAL A 109 -9.38 -10.13 -4.16
CA VAL A 109 -10.00 -10.13 -2.84
C VAL A 109 -11.49 -9.82 -2.94
N GLY A 110 -12.32 -10.77 -2.52
CA GLY A 110 -13.78 -10.63 -2.46
C GLY A 110 -14.35 -11.16 -1.15
N SER A 111 -15.65 -10.94 -0.95
CA SER A 111 -16.39 -11.47 0.20
C SER A 111 -17.69 -12.15 -0.23
N THR A 112 -18.15 -13.13 0.54
CA THR A 112 -19.43 -13.82 0.32
C THR A 112 -20.55 -13.35 1.24
N ASP A 113 -20.27 -12.54 2.26
CA ASP A 113 -21.24 -12.12 3.27
C ASP A 113 -21.27 -10.61 3.54
N VAL A 114 -20.32 -10.07 4.30
CA VAL A 114 -20.21 -8.67 4.72
C VAL A 114 -18.88 -8.07 4.26
N ASN A 115 -18.66 -6.79 4.51
CA ASN A 115 -17.36 -6.19 4.26
C ASN A 115 -16.33 -6.69 5.28
N HIS A 116 -15.14 -7.03 4.79
CA HIS A 116 -13.97 -7.35 5.63
C HIS A 116 -12.78 -6.50 5.19
N GLY A 117 -11.80 -6.35 6.08
CA GLY A 117 -10.54 -5.68 5.78
C GLY A 117 -9.48 -6.76 5.55
N PHE A 118 -9.00 -6.96 4.34
CA PHE A 118 -7.91 -7.89 4.08
C PHE A 118 -6.57 -7.16 4.29
N ALA A 119 -6.04 -7.24 5.51
CA ALA A 119 -4.76 -6.64 5.86
C ALA A 119 -3.67 -7.71 6.01
N ILE A 120 -2.55 -7.48 5.33
CA ILE A 120 -1.38 -8.36 5.32
C ILE A 120 -0.30 -7.75 6.20
N TYR A 121 0.11 -8.51 7.20
CA TYR A 121 1.17 -8.16 8.14
C TYR A 121 2.43 -8.96 7.81
N GLY A 122 3.56 -8.25 7.76
CA GLY A 122 4.87 -8.84 7.55
C GLY A 122 5.37 -9.65 8.75
N PRO A 123 6.47 -10.40 8.60
CA PRO A 123 7.10 -11.12 9.70
C PRO A 123 7.53 -10.21 10.88
N ASP A 124 7.69 -8.91 10.64
CA ASP A 124 8.00 -7.88 11.64
C ASP A 124 6.74 -7.32 12.35
N GLY A 125 5.56 -7.83 12.01
CA GLY A 125 4.28 -7.41 12.58
C GLY A 125 3.77 -6.07 12.04
N ARG A 126 4.34 -5.54 10.95
CA ARG A 126 3.87 -4.31 10.31
C ARG A 126 2.97 -4.60 9.13
N ILE A 127 1.96 -3.75 8.93
CA ILE A 127 1.11 -3.81 7.73
C ILE A 127 1.97 -3.50 6.50
N VAL A 128 2.01 -4.45 5.57
CA VAL A 128 2.73 -4.29 4.29
C VAL A 128 1.78 -3.99 3.13
N GLY A 129 0.50 -4.33 3.28
CA GLY A 129 -0.54 -3.98 2.32
C GLY A 129 -1.92 -4.39 2.81
N GLN A 130 -2.94 -3.72 2.27
CA GLN A 130 -4.32 -3.97 2.65
C GLN A 130 -5.26 -3.58 1.51
N THR A 131 -6.42 -4.23 1.50
CA THR A 131 -7.57 -3.82 0.66
C THR A 131 -8.87 -4.30 1.30
N GLN A 132 -10.02 -3.79 0.85
CA GLN A 132 -11.31 -4.27 1.35
C GLN A 132 -11.74 -5.55 0.60
N ALA A 133 -12.37 -6.48 1.32
CA ALA A 133 -13.09 -7.60 0.73
C ALA A 133 -14.58 -7.24 0.76
N MET A 134 -15.20 -7.04 -0.41
CA MET A 134 -16.58 -6.56 -0.49
C MET A 134 -17.49 -7.59 -1.18
N PRO A 135 -18.73 -7.77 -0.72
CA PRO A 135 -19.70 -8.60 -1.43
C PRO A 135 -20.00 -8.03 -2.82
N GLY A 136 -19.95 -8.88 -3.85
CA GLY A 136 -20.26 -8.49 -5.23
C GLY A 136 -19.18 -7.63 -5.93
N PHE A 137 -18.03 -7.40 -5.31
CA PHE A 137 -16.92 -6.67 -5.92
C PHE A 137 -15.56 -7.28 -5.56
N THR A 138 -14.74 -7.58 -6.57
CA THR A 138 -13.38 -8.10 -6.37
C THR A 138 -12.36 -6.98 -6.44
N ASN A 139 -11.75 -6.66 -5.31
CA ASN A 139 -10.62 -5.74 -5.25
C ASN A 139 -9.33 -6.46 -5.65
N LYS A 140 -8.50 -5.82 -6.47
CA LYS A 140 -7.16 -6.30 -6.79
C LYS A 140 -6.15 -5.67 -5.85
N LEU A 141 -5.23 -6.45 -5.31
CA LEU A 141 -4.10 -5.97 -4.52
C LEU A 141 -2.82 -6.57 -5.09
N VAL A 142 -2.01 -5.74 -5.76
CA VAL A 142 -0.76 -6.17 -6.40
C VAL A 142 0.42 -5.80 -5.52
N MET A 143 1.22 -6.80 -5.16
CA MET A 143 2.35 -6.65 -4.24
C MET A 143 3.52 -7.54 -4.62
N LYS A 144 4.72 -7.16 -4.18
CA LYS A 144 5.95 -7.95 -4.33
C LYS A 144 6.58 -8.15 -2.97
N PHE A 145 6.73 -9.42 -2.56
CA PHE A 145 7.33 -9.77 -1.28
C PHE A 145 8.83 -10.03 -1.46
N THR A 146 9.67 -9.24 -0.79
CA THR A 146 11.13 -9.36 -0.88
C THR A 146 11.75 -10.13 0.28
N THR A 147 11.01 -10.30 1.38
CA THR A 147 11.48 -10.97 2.59
C THR A 147 10.75 -12.31 2.74
N PRO A 148 11.47 -13.45 2.79
CA PRO A 148 10.83 -14.73 3.06
C PRO A 148 10.36 -14.81 4.51
N GLY A 149 9.27 -15.53 4.76
CA GLY A 149 8.71 -15.70 6.10
C GLY A 149 7.22 -15.98 6.08
N THR A 150 6.64 -16.04 7.27
CA THR A 150 5.18 -16.15 7.45
C THR A 150 4.58 -14.76 7.49
N TYR A 151 3.57 -14.54 6.66
CA TYR A 151 2.76 -13.34 6.65
C TYR A 151 1.42 -13.65 7.28
N THR A 152 0.98 -12.80 8.20
CA THR A 152 -0.31 -12.96 8.87
C THR A 152 -1.37 -12.07 8.24
N LEU A 153 -2.60 -12.54 8.27
CA LEU A 153 -3.77 -11.85 7.78
C LEU A 153 -4.60 -11.46 8.99
N HIS A 154 -5.06 -10.21 9.02
CA HIS A 154 -6.02 -9.73 10.02
C HIS A 154 -7.20 -9.09 9.31
N CYS A 155 -8.38 -9.25 9.92
CA CYS A 155 -9.54 -8.47 9.54
C CYS A 155 -9.48 -7.08 10.17
N ASP A 156 -9.25 -6.04 9.38
CA ASP A 156 -9.16 -4.65 9.87
C ASP A 156 -10.47 -3.85 9.66
N GLU A 157 -11.56 -4.53 9.28
CA GLU A 157 -12.91 -3.96 9.15
C GLU A 157 -13.89 -4.73 10.03
N LEU A 158 -14.70 -4.04 10.84
CA LEU A 158 -15.63 -4.69 11.76
C LEU A 158 -16.63 -5.57 10.99
N CYS A 159 -16.45 -6.90 11.09
CA CYS A 159 -17.21 -7.86 10.30
C CYS A 159 -18.14 -8.78 11.12
N GLY A 160 -18.30 -8.52 12.43
CA GLY A 160 -19.21 -9.27 13.31
C GLY A 160 -18.58 -9.66 14.65
N ALA A 161 -19.25 -10.53 15.42
CA ALA A 161 -18.85 -10.88 16.78
C ALA A 161 -17.47 -11.58 16.88
N GLY A 162 -17.10 -12.36 15.87
CA GLY A 162 -15.80 -13.03 15.79
C GLY A 162 -14.69 -12.20 15.15
N HIS A 163 -14.95 -10.93 14.80
CA HIS A 163 -14.01 -10.03 14.13
C HIS A 163 -12.60 -10.01 14.78
N PRO A 164 -12.45 -9.89 16.11
CA PRO A 164 -11.12 -9.85 16.74
C PRO A 164 -10.29 -11.13 16.56
N PHE A 165 -10.94 -12.25 16.24
CA PHE A 165 -10.30 -13.56 16.08
C PHE A 165 -10.12 -13.96 14.62
N MET A 166 -10.63 -13.16 13.69
CA MET A 166 -10.54 -13.41 12.26
C MET A 166 -9.11 -13.17 11.76
N THR A 167 -8.35 -14.26 11.74
CA THR A 167 -6.93 -14.26 11.34
C THR A 167 -6.64 -15.36 10.35
N GLY A 168 -5.58 -15.20 9.58
CA GLY A 168 -5.08 -16.18 8.64
C GLY A 168 -3.58 -16.04 8.44
N SER A 169 -2.99 -16.90 7.61
CA SER A 169 -1.57 -16.79 7.27
C SER A 169 -1.23 -17.48 5.96
N PHE A 170 -0.19 -16.98 5.31
CA PHE A 170 0.47 -17.64 4.18
C PHE A 170 1.99 -17.51 4.34
N THR A 171 2.75 -18.37 3.66
CA THR A 171 4.21 -18.34 3.68
C THR A 171 4.75 -17.82 2.35
N VAL A 172 5.75 -16.96 2.44
CA VAL A 172 6.55 -16.51 1.30
C VAL A 172 7.92 -17.16 1.40
N GLY A 173 8.33 -17.87 0.37
CA GLY A 173 9.64 -18.52 0.32
C GLY A 173 10.10 -18.72 -1.11
N SER A 174 11.22 -19.40 -1.29
CA SER A 174 11.51 -19.98 -2.59
C SER A 174 10.31 -20.85 -2.94
N SER A 175 9.59 -20.53 -4.02
CA SER A 175 8.69 -21.51 -4.59
C SER A 175 9.54 -22.75 -4.78
N ALA A 176 9.29 -23.80 -4.00
CA ALA A 176 9.61 -25.13 -4.45
C ALA A 176 9.02 -25.12 -5.85
N GLY A 177 9.89 -25.12 -6.85
CA GLY A 177 9.40 -25.05 -8.21
C GLY A 177 8.31 -26.11 -8.32
N SER A 178 7.37 -25.86 -9.21
CA SER A 178 7.18 -26.86 -10.24
C SER A 178 8.55 -27.22 -10.85
N GLY A 179 9.43 -27.85 -10.09
CA GLY A 179 10.31 -28.84 -10.62
C GLY A 179 9.31 -29.80 -11.21
N SER A 180 9.20 -29.77 -12.53
CA SER A 180 8.90 -30.97 -13.28
C SER A 180 9.58 -32.08 -12.51
N SER A 181 8.82 -32.89 -11.78
CA SER A 181 9.16 -34.28 -11.67
C SER A 181 9.11 -34.73 -13.11
N THR A 182 10.21 -34.50 -13.83
CA THR A 182 10.54 -35.28 -15.00
C THR A 182 10.61 -36.66 -14.38
N ALA A 183 9.48 -37.35 -14.44
CA ALA A 183 9.38 -38.73 -14.07
C ALA A 183 10.42 -39.39 -14.96
N CYS A 184 11.59 -39.69 -14.39
CA CYS A 184 12.52 -40.60 -15.02
C CYS A 184 11.69 -41.85 -15.26
N GLY A 185 11.40 -42.12 -16.53
CA GLY A 185 10.63 -43.30 -16.93
C GLY A 185 11.29 -44.52 -16.31
N GLY A 186 10.59 -45.16 -15.37
CA GLY A 186 10.97 -46.44 -14.77
C GLY A 186 12.32 -46.43 -14.04
N GLY A 187 12.37 -45.84 -12.84
CA GLY A 187 13.48 -46.07 -11.89
C GLY A 187 13.73 -44.86 -11.00
N GLY A 188 13.30 -44.95 -9.74
CA GLY A 188 13.46 -43.86 -8.78
C GLY A 188 14.93 -43.51 -8.52
N CYS A 189 15.24 -42.21 -8.50
CA CYS A 189 16.52 -41.71 -8.01
C CYS A 189 16.48 -41.60 -6.48
N GLY A 190 17.57 -41.99 -5.80
CA GLY A 190 17.66 -41.88 -4.34
C GLY A 190 17.64 -40.43 -3.84
N PRO A 191 17.21 -40.19 -2.59
CA PRO A 191 17.18 -38.85 -2.01
C PRO A 191 18.61 -38.26 -1.97
N GLY A 192 18.83 -37.19 -2.72
CA GLY A 192 20.12 -36.49 -2.84
C GLY A 192 20.67 -36.33 -4.27
N ALA A 193 20.04 -36.94 -5.27
CA ALA A 193 20.55 -36.94 -6.66
C ALA A 193 20.33 -35.62 -7.44
N CYS A 194 19.44 -34.75 -6.97
CA CYS A 194 19.02 -33.56 -7.72
C CYS A 194 19.20 -32.31 -6.86
N GLY A 195 20.27 -31.54 -7.12
CA GLY A 195 20.52 -30.26 -6.47
C GLY A 195 20.69 -29.14 -7.50
N GLY A 196 19.86 -28.10 -7.40
CA GLY A 196 20.08 -26.73 -7.90
C GLY A 196 20.35 -26.46 -9.39
N GLY A 197 20.68 -27.45 -10.22
CA GLY A 197 21.18 -27.22 -11.57
C GLY A 197 20.99 -28.39 -12.56
N GLY A 198 20.01 -29.26 -12.31
CA GLY A 198 19.68 -30.41 -13.17
C GLY A 198 20.40 -31.70 -12.80
N CYS A 199 19.88 -32.82 -13.32
CA CYS A 199 20.43 -34.16 -13.10
C CYS A 199 21.58 -34.40 -14.10
N GLY A 200 22.80 -34.57 -13.60
CA GLY A 200 23.90 -35.01 -14.44
C GLY A 200 23.68 -36.46 -14.91
N PRO A 201 24.17 -36.85 -16.10
CA PRO A 201 23.99 -38.20 -16.66
C PRO A 201 24.58 -39.33 -15.79
N ALA A 202 25.43 -38.99 -14.81
CA ALA A 202 25.98 -39.94 -13.84
C ALA A 202 25.01 -40.30 -12.69
N ALA A 203 23.94 -39.53 -12.48
CA ALA A 203 22.99 -39.72 -11.38
C ALA A 203 21.85 -40.72 -11.71
N CYS A 204 21.60 -40.96 -13.00
CA CYS A 204 20.68 -41.97 -13.47
C CYS A 204 21.51 -43.19 -13.89
N GLY A 205 21.17 -44.39 -13.42
CA GLY A 205 21.87 -45.63 -13.76
C GLY A 205 21.85 -45.93 -15.26
N GLY A 206 22.77 -45.33 -16.02
CA GLY A 206 23.02 -45.63 -17.43
C GLY A 206 21.99 -45.16 -18.45
N GLY A 207 20.93 -44.45 -18.05
CA GLY A 207 19.91 -43.94 -18.97
C GLY A 207 20.19 -42.49 -19.41
N SER A 208 20.29 -42.25 -20.72
CA SER A 208 20.37 -40.89 -21.28
C SER A 208 19.05 -40.14 -21.07
N CYS A 209 19.14 -38.91 -20.57
CA CYS A 209 18.02 -37.97 -20.57
C CYS A 209 17.92 -37.33 -21.97
N ALA A 210 16.75 -37.44 -22.61
CA ALA A 210 16.41 -36.72 -23.84
C ALA A 210 15.51 -35.52 -23.50
#